data_AF-A0A432U549-F1
#
_entry.id   AF-A0A432U549-F1
#
_cell.length_a   1.000
_cell.length_b   1.000
_cell.length_c   1.000
_cell.angle_alpha   90.00
_cell.angle_beta   90.00
_cell.angle_gamma   90.00
#
_symmetry.space_group_name_H-M   'P 1'
#
loop_
_entity.id
_entity.type
_entity.pdbx_description
1 polymer ?
#
loop_
_entity_poly.entity_id
_entity_poly.type
_entity_poly.pdbx_seq_one_letter_code
_entity_poly.pdbx_strand_id
1 'polypeptide(L)'
;MSKPNNCTEGSNCAQVKKIRNTIIWLGFGIVALVYYLFVPGANQLQDLKEQVQPTVSLYSSPKSLQGKYPLIDDNRNTTSLSEAANSKWSILYFGYTSCPDVCPIDLAILNQT
;
A
#
# COMPACT_ATOMS: atom_id res chain seq x y z
N MET A 1 -20.79 35.04 -25.60
CA MET A 1 -20.36 35.59 -26.91
C MET A 1 -19.08 36.41 -26.69
N SER A 2 -17.93 35.78 -26.42
CA SER A 2 -16.67 36.52 -26.14
C SER A 2 -15.75 36.49 -27.36
N LYS A 3 -15.48 37.68 -27.91
CA LYS A 3 -14.66 37.91 -29.09
C LYS A 3 -13.22 38.20 -28.62
N PRO A 4 -12.21 37.36 -28.93
CA PRO A 4 -10.85 37.67 -28.53
C PRO A 4 -10.24 38.69 -29.50
N ASN A 5 -9.77 39.74 -28.87
CA ASN A 5 -9.10 40.94 -29.32
C ASN A 5 -7.59 40.69 -29.38
N ASN A 6 -7.09 40.34 -30.56
CA ASN A 6 -5.82 40.82 -31.12
C ASN A 6 -5.51 40.03 -32.40
N CYS A 7 -5.69 40.69 -33.54
CA CYS A 7 -5.09 40.28 -34.80
C CYS A 7 -4.10 41.40 -35.13
N THR A 8 -2.83 41.19 -34.82
CA THR A 8 -1.75 42.08 -35.27
C THR A 8 -1.52 41.87 -36.76
N GLU A 9 -1.38 43.01 -37.42
CA GLU A 9 -1.21 43.24 -38.86
C GLU A 9 -0.20 42.26 -39.49
N GLY A 10 -0.69 41.41 -40.41
CA GLY A 10 0.16 40.51 -41.19
C GLY A 10 -0.34 39.08 -41.41
N SER A 11 -1.36 38.61 -40.68
CA SER A 11 -1.93 37.26 -40.90
C SER A 11 -3.46 37.25 -41.01
N ASN A 12 -3.99 36.56 -42.03
CA ASN A 12 -5.43 36.47 -42.28
C ASN A 12 -6.17 35.92 -41.05
N CYS A 13 -7.18 36.65 -40.54
CA CYS A 13 -7.98 36.28 -39.37
C CYS A 13 -8.59 34.86 -39.43
N ALA A 14 -8.81 34.32 -40.63
CA ALA A 14 -9.24 32.94 -40.85
C ALA A 14 -8.21 31.91 -40.33
N GLN A 15 -6.91 32.20 -40.46
CA GLN A 15 -5.82 31.35 -39.98
C GLN A 15 -5.77 31.33 -38.45
N VAL A 16 -5.91 32.50 -37.81
CA VAL A 16 -5.94 32.62 -36.33
C VAL A 16 -7.14 31.87 -35.74
N LYS A 17 -8.32 31.96 -36.38
CA LYS A 17 -9.51 31.21 -35.95
C LYS A 17 -9.33 29.70 -36.09
N LYS A 18 -8.66 29.24 -37.16
CA LYS A 18 -8.35 27.84 -37.41
C LYS A 18 -7.34 27.29 -36.40
N ILE A 19 -6.29 28.06 -36.09
CA ILE A 19 -5.27 27.71 -35.08
C ILE A 19 -5.90 27.64 -33.68
N ARG A 20 -6.72 28.62 -33.29
CA ARG A 20 -7.41 28.61 -32.00
C ARG A 20 -8.29 27.38 -31.81
N ASN A 21 -9.08 27.02 -32.84
CA ASN A 21 -9.94 25.85 -32.77
C ASN A 21 -9.10 24.56 -32.68
N THR A 22 -8.00 24.49 -33.42
CA THR A 22 -7.07 23.35 -33.39
C THR A 22 -6.46 23.16 -32.01
N ILE A 23 -6.02 24.24 -31.34
CA ILE A 23 -5.45 24.18 -29.97
C ILE A 23 -6.50 23.70 -28.96
N ILE A 24 -7.75 24.16 -29.07
CA ILE A 24 -8.83 23.72 -28.18
C ILE A 24 -9.09 22.21 -28.34
N TRP A 25 -9.14 21.71 -29.57
CA TRP A 25 -9.32 20.28 -29.84
C TRP A 25 -8.13 19.43 -29.36
N LEU A 26 -6.91 19.92 -29.53
CA LEU A 26 -5.69 19.25 -29.07
C LEU A 26 -5.64 19.19 -27.53
N GLY A 27 -5.97 20.29 -26.86
CA GLY A 27 -6.07 20.34 -25.40
C GLY A 27 -7.13 19.40 -24.85
N PHE A 28 -8.32 19.35 -25.48
CA PHE A 28 -9.38 18.41 -25.09
C PHE A 28 -8.95 16.95 -25.28
N GLY A 29 -8.28 16.63 -26.39
CA GLY A 29 -7.74 15.28 -26.64
C GLY A 29 -6.71 14.85 -25.59
N ILE A 30 -5.81 15.75 -25.19
CA ILE A 30 -4.80 15.47 -24.15
C ILE A 30 -5.47 15.24 -22.78
N VAL A 31 -6.44 16.07 -22.40
CA VAL A 31 -7.17 15.91 -21.11
C VAL A 31 -7.95 14.59 -21.09
N ALA A 32 -8.62 14.24 -22.19
CA ALA A 32 -9.34 12.97 -22.31
C ALA A 32 -8.39 11.77 -22.24
N LEU A 33 -7.21 11.85 -22.87
CA LEU A 33 -6.18 10.81 -22.81
C LEU A 33 -5.66 10.62 -21.38
N VAL A 34 -5.34 11.70 -20.68
CA VAL A 34 -4.88 11.63 -19.28
C VAL A 34 -5.95 11.03 -18.40
N TYR A 35 -7.22 11.44 -18.55
CA TYR A 35 -8.34 10.88 -17.79
C TYR A 35 -8.47 9.36 -18.03
N TYR A 36 -8.41 8.93 -19.29
CA TYR A 36 -8.49 7.51 -19.65
C TYR A 36 -7.34 6.67 -19.07
N LEU A 37 -6.13 7.24 -18.99
CA LEU A 37 -4.97 6.55 -18.42
C LEU A 37 -4.97 6.53 -16.88
N PHE A 38 -5.50 7.56 -16.21
CA PHE A 38 -5.45 7.68 -14.75
C PHE A 38 -6.61 7.01 -14.01
N VAL A 39 -7.82 6.99 -14.58
CA VAL A 39 -9.03 6.42 -13.96
C VAL A 39 -8.92 4.92 -13.64
N PRO A 40 -8.41 4.03 -14.52
CA PRO A 40 -8.38 2.60 -14.22
C PRO A 40 -7.48 2.25 -13.02
N GLY A 41 -6.43 3.03 -12.74
CA GLY A 41 -5.54 2.80 -11.60
C GLY A 41 -6.16 3.12 -10.23
N ALA A 42 -7.14 4.03 -10.16
CA ALA A 42 -7.77 4.43 -8.91
C ALA A 42 -8.81 3.42 -8.39
N ASN A 43 -9.40 2.63 -9.30
CA ASN A 43 -10.44 1.65 -8.96
C ASN A 43 -9.85 0.41 -8.26
N GLN A 44 -8.69 -0.07 -8.73
CA GLN A 44 -8.02 -1.25 -8.19
C GLN A 44 -7.64 -1.10 -6.71
N LEU A 45 -7.31 0.13 -6.27
CA LEU A 45 -6.96 0.41 -4.88
C LEU A 45 -8.18 0.34 -3.94
N GLN A 46 -9.37 0.65 -4.44
CA GLN A 46 -10.60 0.60 -3.66
C GLN A 46 -11.04 -0.86 -3.43
N ASP A 47 -10.92 -1.70 -4.45
CA ASP A 47 -11.21 -3.14 -4.34
C ASP A 47 -10.26 -3.84 -3.36
N LEU A 48 -8.95 -3.51 -3.41
CA LEU A 48 -8.00 -4.02 -2.41
C LEU A 48 -8.37 -3.58 -0.99
N LYS A 49 -8.79 -2.31 -0.82
CA LYS A 49 -9.18 -1.79 0.50
C LYS A 49 -10.44 -2.49 1.03
N GLU A 50 -11.39 -2.84 0.17
CA GLU A 50 -12.60 -3.59 0.58
C GLU A 50 -12.28 -5.02 0.99
N GLN A 51 -11.43 -5.72 0.23
CA GLN A 51 -11.01 -7.08 0.55
C GLN A 51 -10.15 -7.18 1.81
N VAL A 52 -9.35 -6.15 2.10
CA VAL A 52 -8.39 -6.15 3.22
C VAL A 52 -9.00 -5.57 4.51
N GLN A 53 -10.13 -4.85 4.44
CA GLN A 53 -10.83 -4.28 5.60
C GLN A 53 -11.16 -5.27 6.73
N PRO A 54 -11.67 -6.49 6.49
CA PRO A 54 -11.91 -7.45 7.56
C PRO A 54 -10.62 -7.99 8.19
N THR A 55 -9.50 -7.98 7.45
CA THR A 55 -8.20 -8.48 7.95
C THR A 55 -7.41 -7.41 8.70
N VAL A 56 -7.50 -6.13 8.29
CA VAL A 56 -6.78 -5.02 8.94
C VAL A 56 -7.43 -4.58 10.25
N SER A 57 -8.73 -4.80 10.45
CA SER A 57 -9.35 -4.53 11.76
C SER A 57 -9.00 -5.56 12.83
N LEU A 58 -8.48 -6.72 12.46
CA LEU A 58 -8.06 -7.77 13.41
C LEU A 58 -6.67 -7.48 14.01
N TYR A 59 -5.81 -6.78 13.27
CA TYR A 59 -4.50 -6.37 13.77
C TYR A 59 -4.58 -4.95 14.33
N SER A 60 -4.99 -4.84 15.59
CA SER A 60 -4.81 -3.60 16.36
C SER A 60 -3.36 -3.14 16.24
N SER A 61 -3.13 -1.81 16.22
CA SER A 61 -1.79 -1.20 16.20
C SER A 61 -0.79 -1.98 17.07
N PRO A 62 0.41 -2.30 16.56
CA PRO A 62 1.35 -3.19 17.22
C PRO A 62 1.62 -2.72 18.65
N LYS A 63 1.18 -3.53 19.62
CA LYS A 63 1.34 -3.23 21.04
C LYS A 63 2.68 -3.76 21.50
N SER A 64 3.47 -2.91 22.15
CA SER A 64 4.73 -3.35 22.75
C SER A 64 4.46 -4.46 23.77
N LEU A 65 5.12 -5.61 23.55
CA LEU A 65 5.12 -6.78 24.42
C LEU A 65 6.17 -6.67 25.55
N GLN A 66 6.95 -5.59 25.57
CA GLN A 66 8.02 -5.37 26.55
C GLN A 66 7.44 -5.30 27.97
N GLY A 67 7.98 -6.13 28.87
CA GLY A 67 7.70 -6.07 30.31
C GLY A 67 6.30 -6.45 30.78
N LYS A 68 5.41 -6.89 29.88
CA LYS A 68 3.99 -7.18 30.20
C LYS A 68 3.67 -8.66 30.40
N TYR A 69 4.56 -9.55 29.99
CA TYR A 69 4.31 -10.98 29.93
C TYR A 69 5.52 -11.74 30.48
N PRO A 70 5.59 -12.01 31.80
CA PRO A 70 6.59 -12.93 32.34
C PRO A 70 6.29 -14.34 31.82
N LEU A 71 7.33 -14.99 31.31
CA LEU A 71 7.31 -16.37 30.81
C LEU A 71 8.06 -17.26 31.81
N ILE A 72 7.79 -18.56 31.78
CA ILE A 72 8.55 -19.54 32.53
C ILE A 72 9.34 -20.37 31.52
N ASP A 73 10.65 -20.45 31.71
CA ASP A 73 11.52 -21.26 30.85
C ASP A 73 11.49 -22.76 31.22
N ASP A 74 12.20 -23.58 30.44
CA ASP A 74 12.30 -25.03 30.68
C ASP A 74 13.02 -25.37 31.99
N ASN A 75 13.79 -24.43 32.55
CA ASN A 75 14.45 -24.53 33.85
C ASN A 75 13.57 -24.05 35.01
N ARG A 76 12.30 -23.69 34.74
CA ARG A 76 11.31 -23.18 35.69
C ARG A 76 11.64 -21.80 36.28
N ASN A 77 12.49 -21.03 35.62
CA ASN A 77 12.78 -19.67 36.00
C ASN A 77 11.83 -18.69 35.30
N THR A 78 11.52 -17.60 35.98
CA THR A 78 10.79 -16.48 35.36
C THR A 78 11.72 -15.71 34.44
N THR A 79 11.33 -15.58 33.18
CA THR A 79 12.08 -14.85 32.14
C THR A 79 11.18 -13.87 31.39
N SER A 80 11.78 -12.93 30.67
CA SER A 80 11.07 -12.00 29.79
C SER A 80 11.40 -12.28 28.33
N LEU A 81 10.54 -11.86 27.39
CA LEU A 81 10.82 -11.99 25.95
C LEU A 81 12.15 -11.35 25.55
N SER A 82 12.50 -10.20 26.13
CA SER A 82 13.75 -9.50 25.85
C SER A 82 14.98 -10.28 26.32
N GLU A 83 14.87 -10.93 27.48
CA GLU A 83 15.92 -11.76 28.06
C GLU A 83 16.11 -13.04 27.23
N ALA A 84 15.01 -13.72 26.88
CA ALA A 84 15.04 -14.90 26.03
C ALA A 84 15.66 -14.61 24.64
N ALA A 85 15.38 -13.43 24.09
CA ALA A 85 15.96 -12.98 22.82
C ALA A 85 17.43 -12.55 22.93
N ASN A 86 18.02 -12.47 24.13
CA ASN A 86 19.41 -12.06 24.36
C ASN A 86 19.80 -10.75 23.63
N SER A 87 18.89 -9.77 23.59
CA SER A 87 19.05 -8.52 22.83
C SER A 87 19.30 -8.68 21.32
N LYS A 88 18.95 -9.83 20.74
CA LYS A 88 18.99 -10.11 19.30
C LYS A 88 17.60 -10.08 18.68
N TRP A 89 17.54 -9.88 17.38
CA TRP A 89 16.29 -10.11 16.63
C TRP A 89 15.91 -11.59 16.73
N SER A 90 14.67 -11.84 17.13
CA SER A 90 14.14 -13.19 17.36
C SER A 90 12.72 -13.30 16.81
N ILE A 91 12.37 -14.47 16.29
CA ILE A 91 11.01 -14.80 15.85
C ILE A 91 10.34 -15.58 16.98
N LEU A 92 9.18 -15.11 17.44
CA LEU A 92 8.37 -15.82 18.44
C LEU A 92 7.33 -16.69 17.74
N TYR A 93 7.42 -18.00 17.94
CA TYR A 93 6.50 -18.99 17.38
C TYR A 93 5.63 -19.59 18.49
N PHE A 94 4.31 -19.63 18.28
CA PHE A 94 3.35 -20.21 19.22
C PHE A 94 2.94 -21.61 18.74
N GLY A 95 3.32 -22.65 19.48
CA GLY A 95 2.99 -24.04 19.18
C GLY A 95 2.75 -24.87 20.44
N TYR A 96 2.36 -26.14 20.26
CA TYR A 96 2.19 -27.11 21.35
C TYR A 96 2.82 -28.45 20.96
N THR A 97 3.25 -29.24 21.94
CA THR A 97 4.03 -30.47 21.71
C THR A 97 3.23 -31.63 21.14
N SER A 98 1.90 -31.61 21.28
CA SER A 98 0.99 -32.66 20.81
C SER A 98 0.32 -32.31 19.48
N CYS A 99 0.98 -31.57 18.58
CA CYS A 99 0.38 -31.23 17.29
C CYS A 99 0.29 -32.44 16.35
N PRO A 100 -0.85 -32.65 15.68
CA PRO A 100 -0.97 -33.63 14.60
C PRO A 100 -0.36 -33.08 13.29
N ASP A 101 0.97 -33.13 13.16
CA ASP A 101 1.78 -32.95 11.93
C ASP A 101 2.09 -31.53 11.42
N VAL A 102 1.29 -30.49 11.71
CA VAL A 102 1.56 -29.13 11.18
C VAL A 102 2.70 -28.39 11.89
N CYS A 103 2.82 -28.52 13.21
CA CYS A 103 3.82 -27.80 14.00
C CYS A 103 5.30 -28.20 13.78
N PRO A 104 5.67 -29.48 13.53
CA PRO A 104 7.08 -29.81 13.27
C PRO A 104 7.56 -29.28 11.92
N ILE A 105 6.67 -29.12 10.94
CA ILE A 105 7.02 -28.60 9.61
C ILE A 105 7.36 -27.11 9.69
N ASP A 106 6.53 -26.32 10.37
CA ASP A 106 6.75 -24.88 10.54
C ASP A 106 8.06 -24.59 11.29
N LEU A 107 8.39 -25.38 12.31
CA LEU A 107 9.65 -25.25 13.04
C LEU A 107 10.87 -25.58 12.15
N ALA A 108 10.75 -26.57 11.26
CA ALA A 108 11.82 -26.93 10.32
C ALA A 108 12.09 -25.84 9.27
N ILE A 109 11.06 -25.08 8.88
CA ILE A 109 11.19 -23.93 7.97
C ILE A 109 11.90 -22.78 8.67
N LEU A 110 11.52 -22.45 9.91
CA LEU A 110 12.13 -21.36 10.67
C LEU A 110 13.62 -21.57 10.96
N ASN A 111 14.06 -22.82 11.08
CA ASN A 111 15.48 -23.14 11.30
C ASN A 111 16.36 -22.94 10.03
N GLN A 112 15.76 -22.75 8.86
CA GLN A 112 16.49 -22.59 7.58
C GLN A 112 16.74 -21.12 7.21
N THR A 113 16.20 -20.17 7.98
CA THR A 113 16.42 -18.72 7.84
C THR A 113 17.45 -18.20 8.82
#